data_AF-A0ABD6B8I3-F1
#
_entry.id   AF-A0ABD6B8I3-F1
#
_cell.length_a   1.000
_cell.length_b   1.000
_cell.length_c   1.000
_cell.angle_alpha   90.00
_cell.angle_beta   90.00
_cell.angle_gamma   90.00
#
_symmetry.space_group_name_H-M   'P 1'
#
loop_
_entity.id
_entity.type
_entity.pdbx_description
1 polymer ?
#
loop_
_entity_poly.entity_id
_entity_poly.type
_entity_poly.pdbx_seq_one_letter_code
_entity_poly.pdbx_strand_id
1 'polypeptide(L)'
;DVAVGDPPEGAAELDARRGSDAAPALREREITLWDVMELSADPDDGVPDTNAAEWIEGFPRTFDAAESILADDGPVLNRAARCFLRQLAAEPDTLVWTNHGEETAQEVRERAETALAEVERGESLDPAEELAEAFVEEGINPGTTADRVAAALFVALERGLTV
;
A
#
# COMPACT_ATOMS: atom_id res chain seq x y z
N ASP A 1 -3.61 -14.64 11.24
CA ASP A 1 -3.19 -13.47 12.01
C ASP A 1 -3.51 -12.24 11.18
N VAL A 2 -3.90 -11.13 11.78
CA VAL A 2 -4.25 -9.89 11.07
C VAL A 2 -3.18 -8.86 11.40
N ALA A 3 -2.40 -8.48 10.41
CA ALA A 3 -1.30 -7.51 10.56
C ALA A 3 -1.88 -6.09 10.62
N VAL A 4 -2.21 -5.64 11.83
CA VAL A 4 -2.66 -4.29 12.15
C VAL A 4 -1.94 -3.80 13.39
N GLY A 5 -1.73 -2.49 13.49
CA GLY A 5 -1.28 -1.85 14.73
C GLY A 5 -2.27 -2.04 15.87
N ASP A 6 -1.85 -1.67 17.09
CA ASP A 6 -2.79 -1.67 18.22
C ASP A 6 -3.89 -0.63 18.01
N PRO A 7 -5.14 -0.94 18.41
CA PRO A 7 -6.25 -0.02 18.24
C PRO A 7 -6.05 1.23 19.09
N PRO A 8 -6.51 2.41 18.64
CA PRO A 8 -6.44 3.63 19.43
C PRO A 8 -7.25 3.51 20.73
N GLU A 9 -7.00 4.42 21.67
CA GLU A 9 -7.68 4.42 22.96
C GLU A 9 -9.21 4.43 22.78
N GLY A 10 -9.92 3.51 23.45
CA GLY A 10 -11.37 3.37 23.32
C GLY A 10 -11.87 2.63 22.06
N ALA A 11 -10.97 2.13 21.21
CA ALA A 11 -11.31 1.31 20.03
C ALA A 11 -11.01 -0.19 20.19
N ALA A 12 -10.59 -0.65 21.38
CA ALA A 12 -10.28 -2.07 21.61
C ALA A 12 -11.42 -3.03 21.24
N GLU A 13 -12.67 -2.61 21.40
CA GLU A 13 -13.82 -3.44 21.02
C GLU A 13 -14.07 -3.50 19.51
N LEU A 14 -13.48 -2.57 18.76
CA LEU A 14 -13.57 -2.45 17.30
C LEU A 14 -12.36 -3.09 16.59
N ASP A 15 -11.40 -3.63 17.34
CA ASP A 15 -10.16 -4.19 16.81
C ASP A 15 -10.42 -5.26 15.74
N ALA A 16 -9.81 -5.08 14.57
CA ALA A 16 -9.96 -5.97 13.41
C ALA A 16 -9.55 -7.43 13.72
N ARG A 17 -8.64 -7.64 14.69
CA ARG A 17 -8.21 -8.98 15.15
C ARG A 17 -9.37 -9.76 15.79
N ARG A 18 -10.44 -9.10 16.24
CA ARG A 18 -11.66 -9.73 16.75
C ARG A 18 -12.57 -10.29 15.65
N GLY A 19 -12.35 -9.90 14.39
CA GLY A 19 -13.17 -10.35 13.27
C GLY A 19 -14.66 -10.09 13.50
N SER A 20 -15.51 -11.12 13.34
CA SER A 20 -16.96 -10.99 13.53
C SER A 20 -17.39 -10.59 14.94
N ASP A 21 -16.53 -10.78 15.95
CA ASP A 21 -16.84 -10.46 17.33
C ASP A 21 -16.81 -8.95 17.62
N ALA A 22 -16.26 -8.13 16.72
CA ALA A 22 -16.38 -6.67 16.76
C ALA A 22 -17.76 -6.17 16.27
N ALA A 23 -18.52 -6.99 15.54
CA ALA A 23 -19.76 -6.56 14.88
C ALA A 23 -20.85 -6.06 15.84
N PRO A 24 -21.06 -6.63 17.05
CA PRO A 24 -21.99 -6.07 18.02
C PRO A 24 -21.60 -4.65 18.46
N ALA A 25 -20.32 -4.41 18.77
CA ALA A 25 -19.81 -3.11 19.21
C ALA A 25 -19.95 -2.04 18.11
N LEU A 26 -19.63 -2.39 16.86
CA LEU A 26 -19.85 -1.51 15.70
C LEU A 26 -21.32 -1.09 15.58
N ARG A 27 -22.27 -2.02 15.73
CA ARG A 27 -23.71 -1.74 15.63
C ARG A 27 -24.24 -0.93 16.82
N GLU A 28 -23.83 -1.27 18.04
CA GLU A 28 -24.28 -0.57 19.25
C GLU A 28 -23.79 0.88 19.27
N ARG A 29 -22.57 1.12 18.76
CA ARG A 29 -21.98 2.46 18.66
C ARG A 29 -22.33 3.20 17.38
N GLU A 30 -23.15 2.60 16.51
CA GLU A 30 -23.53 3.13 15.19
C GLU A 30 -22.32 3.53 14.30
N ILE A 31 -21.21 2.82 14.43
CA ILE A 31 -19.97 3.07 13.68
C ILE A 31 -20.11 2.51 12.27
N THR A 32 -19.93 3.37 11.28
CA THR A 32 -19.94 3.03 9.85
C THR A 32 -18.57 2.55 9.38
N LEU A 33 -18.50 1.98 8.17
CA LEU A 33 -17.21 1.69 7.54
C LEU A 33 -16.36 2.96 7.36
N TRP A 34 -17.01 4.09 7.06
CA TRP A 34 -16.31 5.37 6.90
C TRP A 34 -15.64 5.80 8.21
N ASP A 35 -16.35 5.71 9.32
CA ASP A 35 -15.80 6.02 10.64
C ASP A 35 -14.62 5.11 11.00
N VAL A 36 -14.67 3.82 10.62
CA VAL A 36 -13.54 2.91 10.80
C VAL A 36 -12.34 3.36 9.95
N MET A 37 -12.56 3.74 8.70
CA MET A 37 -11.47 4.23 7.83
C MET A 37 -10.88 5.54 8.36
N GLU A 38 -11.70 6.47 8.85
CA GLU A 38 -11.21 7.71 9.48
C GLU A 38 -10.37 7.43 10.74
N LEU A 39 -10.79 6.47 11.57
CA LEU A 39 -10.01 6.06 12.75
C LEU A 39 -8.67 5.41 12.40
N SER A 40 -8.57 4.76 11.24
CA SER A 40 -7.36 4.04 10.81
C SER A 40 -6.41 4.87 9.95
N ALA A 41 -6.91 5.89 9.24
CA ALA A 41 -6.13 6.65 8.26
C ALA A 41 -4.93 7.39 8.88
N ASP A 42 -5.13 8.02 10.04
CA ASP A 42 -4.10 8.80 10.73
C ASP A 42 -4.34 8.77 12.26
N PRO A 43 -4.00 7.65 12.93
CA PRO A 43 -4.20 7.52 14.37
C PRO A 43 -3.18 8.37 15.13
N ASP A 44 -3.58 8.92 16.29
CA ASP A 44 -2.70 9.71 17.17
C ASP A 44 -1.41 8.96 17.56
N ASP A 45 -1.52 7.64 17.73
CA ASP A 45 -0.42 6.72 18.00
C ASP A 45 -0.53 5.49 17.08
N GLY A 46 0.59 5.05 16.51
CA GLY A 46 0.67 3.84 15.69
C GLY A 46 1.08 4.11 14.25
N VAL A 47 0.87 3.12 13.39
CA VAL A 47 1.17 3.22 11.96
C VAL A 47 -0.09 3.67 11.23
N PRO A 48 -0.05 4.73 10.42
CA PRO A 48 -1.19 5.15 9.61
C PRO A 48 -1.53 4.07 8.57
N ASP A 49 -2.82 3.85 8.34
CA ASP A 49 -3.28 2.98 7.25
C ASP A 49 -3.55 3.82 6.00
N THR A 50 -2.62 3.80 5.05
CA THR A 50 -2.75 4.54 3.80
C THR A 50 -3.82 3.99 2.86
N ASN A 51 -4.24 2.72 3.00
CA ASN A 51 -5.43 2.23 2.30
C ASN A 51 -6.68 2.90 2.87
N ALA A 52 -6.77 3.05 4.20
CA ALA A 52 -7.87 3.80 4.84
C ALA A 52 -7.85 5.29 4.46
N ALA A 53 -6.66 5.90 4.34
CA ALA A 53 -6.51 7.27 3.87
C ALA A 53 -7.05 7.46 2.43
N GLU A 54 -6.83 6.52 1.52
CA GLU A 54 -7.42 6.55 0.17
C GLU A 54 -8.95 6.58 0.21
N TRP A 55 -9.60 5.83 1.13
CA TRP A 55 -11.05 5.85 1.28
C TRP A 55 -11.58 7.23 1.66
N ILE A 56 -10.95 7.87 2.65
CA ILE A 56 -11.45 9.13 3.21
C ILE A 56 -11.09 10.36 2.35
N GLU A 57 -10.00 10.27 1.57
CA GLU A 57 -9.53 11.34 0.69
C GLU A 57 -10.08 11.25 -0.75
N GLY A 58 -10.71 10.13 -1.12
CA GLY A 58 -11.26 9.93 -2.46
C GLY A 58 -10.22 9.43 -3.48
N PHE A 59 -9.29 8.59 -3.03
CA PHE A 59 -8.33 7.83 -3.83
C PHE A 59 -7.29 8.64 -4.65
N PRO A 60 -6.74 9.76 -4.16
CA PRO A 60 -5.85 10.61 -4.95
C PRO A 60 -4.59 9.86 -5.43
N ARG A 61 -3.93 9.07 -4.56
CA ARG A 61 -2.69 8.37 -4.95
C ARG A 61 -2.96 7.26 -5.94
N THR A 62 -4.11 6.58 -5.83
CA THR A 62 -4.54 5.58 -6.81
C THR A 62 -4.76 6.21 -8.19
N PHE A 63 -5.40 7.38 -8.25
CA PHE A 63 -5.62 8.09 -9.52
C PHE A 63 -4.30 8.56 -10.14
N ASP A 64 -3.39 9.12 -9.34
CA ASP A 64 -2.06 9.54 -9.81
C ASP A 64 -1.24 8.33 -10.33
N ALA A 65 -1.28 7.20 -9.61
CA ALA A 65 -0.64 5.96 -10.05
C ALA A 65 -1.25 5.43 -11.37
N ALA A 66 -2.57 5.47 -11.52
CA ALA A 66 -3.24 5.06 -12.75
C ALA A 66 -2.85 5.94 -13.94
N GLU A 67 -2.73 7.25 -13.72
CA GLU A 67 -2.25 8.20 -14.73
C GLU A 67 -0.80 7.93 -15.11
N SER A 68 0.06 7.62 -14.13
CA SER A 68 1.43 7.20 -14.42
C SER A 68 1.47 5.92 -15.26
N ILE A 69 0.62 4.92 -14.99
CA ILE A 69 0.57 3.67 -15.76
C ILE A 69 0.11 3.92 -17.19
N LEU A 70 -0.89 4.79 -17.38
CA LEU A 70 -1.42 5.13 -18.72
C LEU A 70 -0.42 5.91 -19.56
N ALA A 71 0.36 6.80 -18.93
CA ALA A 71 1.35 7.65 -19.58
C ALA A 71 2.68 6.92 -19.89
N ASP A 72 2.95 5.80 -19.22
CA ASP A 72 4.17 5.01 -19.42
C ASP A 72 4.06 4.10 -20.67
N ASP A 73 5.20 3.69 -21.22
CA ASP A 73 5.33 2.96 -22.47
C ASP A 73 5.67 1.47 -22.27
N GLY A 74 5.49 0.68 -23.34
CA GLY A 74 5.84 -0.74 -23.35
C GLY A 74 4.77 -1.66 -22.76
N PRO A 75 5.11 -2.91 -22.40
CA PRO A 75 4.14 -3.88 -21.87
C PRO A 75 3.50 -3.42 -20.56
N VAL A 76 2.20 -3.67 -20.40
CA VAL A 76 1.42 -3.27 -19.20
C VAL A 76 2.06 -3.74 -17.90
N LEU A 77 2.57 -4.97 -17.86
CA LEU A 77 3.24 -5.51 -16.68
C LEU A 77 4.52 -4.75 -16.33
N ASN A 78 5.25 -4.25 -17.33
CA ASN A 78 6.46 -3.46 -17.10
C ASN A 78 6.11 -2.06 -16.55
N ARG A 79 5.02 -1.47 -17.04
CA ARG A 79 4.49 -0.21 -16.49
C ARG A 79 4.04 -0.38 -15.04
N ALA A 80 3.38 -1.49 -14.73
CA ALA A 80 2.96 -1.82 -13.37
C ALA A 80 4.17 -1.99 -12.44
N ALA A 81 5.22 -2.70 -12.87
CA ALA A 81 6.45 -2.88 -12.09
C ALA A 81 7.15 -1.53 -11.80
N ARG A 82 7.28 -0.66 -12.80
CA ARG A 82 7.81 0.70 -12.59
C ARG A 82 6.93 1.55 -11.69
N CYS A 83 5.61 1.48 -11.87
CA CYS A 83 4.67 2.15 -10.98
C CYS A 83 4.85 1.67 -9.53
N PHE A 84 4.94 0.37 -9.30
CA PHE A 84 5.19 -0.19 -7.97
C PHE A 84 6.46 0.37 -7.34
N LEU A 85 7.59 0.37 -8.07
CA LEU A 85 8.84 0.94 -7.57
C LEU A 85 8.72 2.44 -7.26
N ARG A 86 8.07 3.24 -8.14
CA ARG A 86 7.83 4.67 -7.88
C ARG A 86 7.01 4.89 -6.62
N GLN A 87 5.94 4.12 -6.46
CA GLN A 87 5.05 4.21 -5.31
C GLN A 87 5.77 3.79 -4.01
N LEU A 88 6.60 2.74 -4.05
CA LEU A 88 7.38 2.26 -2.90
C LEU A 88 8.57 3.17 -2.54
N ALA A 89 9.19 3.81 -3.53
CA ALA A 89 10.28 4.76 -3.32
C ALA A 89 9.80 6.12 -2.75
N ALA A 90 8.56 6.50 -3.04
CA ALA A 90 7.99 7.77 -2.61
C ALA A 90 7.72 7.80 -1.09
N GLU A 91 7.15 6.72 -0.54
CA GLU A 91 6.69 6.66 0.85
C GLU A 91 6.90 5.25 1.43
N PRO A 92 7.24 5.12 2.73
CA PRO A 92 7.38 3.81 3.39
C PRO A 92 6.07 3.00 3.31
N ASP A 93 6.19 1.70 3.06
CA ASP A 93 5.04 0.80 3.05
C ASP A 93 4.53 0.53 4.48
N THR A 94 3.25 0.80 4.71
CA THR A 94 2.65 0.71 6.06
C THR A 94 2.46 -0.73 6.54
N LEU A 95 2.35 -1.70 5.64
CA LEU A 95 2.31 -3.13 6.01
C LEU A 95 3.71 -3.61 6.40
N VAL A 96 4.75 -3.15 5.70
CA VAL A 96 6.14 -3.41 6.11
C VAL A 96 6.40 -2.78 7.46
N TRP A 97 6.00 -1.53 7.68
CA TRP A 97 6.15 -0.86 8.97
C TRP A 97 5.44 -1.64 10.08
N THR A 98 4.18 -2.02 9.87
CA THR A 98 3.40 -2.79 10.85
C THR A 98 4.08 -4.12 11.23
N ASN A 99 4.67 -4.83 10.27
CA ASN A 99 5.24 -6.16 10.50
C ASN A 99 6.73 -6.15 10.92
N HIS A 100 7.51 -5.18 10.45
CA HIS A 100 8.96 -5.15 10.55
C HIS A 100 9.53 -3.87 11.19
N GLY A 101 8.67 -2.92 11.57
CA GLY A 101 9.07 -1.65 12.17
C GLY A 101 9.42 -0.56 11.15
N GLU A 102 9.49 0.69 11.65
CA GLU A 102 9.71 1.89 10.83
C GLU A 102 11.05 1.86 10.11
N GLU A 103 12.12 1.45 10.80
CA GLU A 103 13.47 1.38 10.25
C GLU A 103 13.51 0.48 9.01
N THR A 104 12.95 -0.73 9.10
CA THR A 104 12.86 -1.65 7.96
C THR A 104 12.02 -1.05 6.81
N ALA A 105 10.92 -0.37 7.12
CA ALA A 105 10.09 0.25 6.10
C ALA A 105 10.83 1.39 5.35
N GLN A 106 11.67 2.15 6.05
CA GLN A 106 12.54 3.16 5.43
C GLN A 106 13.63 2.51 4.57
N GLU A 107 14.29 1.46 5.06
CA GLU A 107 15.29 0.71 4.28
C GLU A 107 14.68 0.12 2.99
N VAL A 108 13.46 -0.43 3.06
CA VAL A 108 12.72 -0.94 1.91
C VAL A 108 12.44 0.16 0.88
N ARG A 109 12.01 1.34 1.34
CA ARG A 109 11.81 2.51 0.49
C ARG A 109 13.10 2.93 -0.21
N GLU A 110 14.22 3.02 0.51
CA GLU A 110 15.53 3.41 -0.05
C GLU A 110 16.06 2.39 -1.07
N ARG A 111 15.85 1.09 -0.81
CA ARG A 111 16.17 0.02 -1.78
C ARG A 111 15.32 0.12 -3.03
N ALA A 112 14.02 0.41 -2.88
CA ALA A 112 13.13 0.64 -4.01
C ALA A 112 13.54 1.88 -4.83
N GLU A 113 13.97 2.96 -4.19
CA GLU A 113 14.51 4.15 -4.85
C GLU A 113 15.78 3.82 -5.67
N THR A 114 16.67 3.00 -5.12
CA THR A 114 17.88 2.55 -5.81
C THR A 114 17.53 1.69 -7.03
N ALA A 115 16.67 0.69 -6.87
CA ALA A 115 16.23 -0.19 -7.95
C ALA A 115 15.47 0.59 -9.04
N LEU A 116 14.62 1.55 -8.67
CA LEU A 116 13.93 2.44 -9.60
C LEU A 116 14.93 3.21 -10.45
N ALA A 117 15.93 3.83 -9.83
CA ALA A 117 16.93 4.60 -10.55
C ALA A 117 17.75 3.74 -11.52
N GLU A 118 17.97 2.46 -11.21
CA GLU A 118 18.63 1.51 -12.11
C GLU A 118 17.72 1.08 -13.27
N VAL A 119 16.46 0.78 -13.00
CA VAL A 119 15.44 0.47 -14.03
C VAL A 119 15.25 1.64 -14.99
N GLU A 120 15.24 2.88 -14.51
CA GLU A 120 15.06 4.07 -15.35
C GLU A 120 16.31 4.44 -16.16
N ARG A 121 17.52 4.05 -15.70
CA ARG A 121 18.77 4.21 -16.44
C ARG A 121 19.00 3.10 -17.47
N GLY A 122 18.47 1.92 -17.20
CA GLY A 122 18.59 0.74 -18.06
C GLY A 122 17.42 0.55 -19.01
N GLU A 123 17.46 -0.56 -19.75
CA GLU A 123 16.33 -1.02 -20.59
C GLU A 123 15.69 -2.30 -20.03
N SER A 124 16.05 -2.70 -18.80
CA SER A 124 15.67 -3.97 -18.18
C SER A 124 14.98 -3.77 -16.82
N LEU A 125 14.17 -4.75 -16.43
CA LEU A 125 13.54 -4.85 -15.10
C LEU A 125 14.33 -5.74 -14.14
N ASP A 126 15.51 -6.25 -14.54
CA ASP A 126 16.33 -7.10 -13.67
C ASP A 126 16.53 -6.53 -12.25
N PRO A 127 16.80 -5.22 -12.04
CA PRO A 127 16.91 -4.68 -10.68
C PRO A 127 15.62 -4.78 -9.86
N ALA A 128 14.46 -4.73 -10.52
CA ALA A 128 13.16 -4.92 -9.87
C ALA A 128 12.96 -6.40 -9.47
N GLU A 129 13.36 -7.34 -10.34
CA GLU A 129 13.29 -8.78 -10.08
C GLU A 129 14.22 -9.18 -8.94
N GLU A 130 15.47 -8.72 -8.97
CA GLU A 130 16.46 -8.95 -7.91
C GLU A 130 15.98 -8.40 -6.56
N LEU A 131 15.39 -7.20 -6.55
CA LEU A 131 14.82 -6.63 -5.34
C LEU A 131 13.63 -7.45 -4.81
N ALA A 132 12.76 -7.91 -5.70
CA ALA A 132 11.61 -8.73 -5.33
C ALA A 132 12.05 -10.09 -4.74
N GLU A 133 13.07 -10.73 -5.33
CA GLU A 133 13.67 -11.96 -4.80
C GLU A 133 14.25 -11.74 -3.40
N ALA A 134 15.00 -10.65 -3.20
CA ALA A 134 15.56 -10.31 -1.89
C ALA A 134 14.46 -10.09 -0.83
N PHE A 135 13.38 -9.38 -1.17
CA PHE A 135 12.24 -9.23 -0.26
C PHE A 135 11.58 -10.56 0.11
N VAL A 136 11.46 -11.49 -0.85
CA VAL A 136 10.95 -12.84 -0.56
C VAL A 136 11.89 -13.60 0.37
N GLU A 137 13.20 -13.56 0.15
CA GLU A 137 14.20 -14.21 1.02
C GLU A 137 14.21 -13.64 2.43
N GLU A 138 13.99 -12.33 2.56
CA GLU A 138 13.95 -11.61 3.84
C GLU A 138 12.57 -11.68 4.53
N GLY A 139 11.55 -12.22 3.85
CA GLY A 139 10.18 -12.29 4.35
C GLY A 139 9.49 -10.92 4.45
N ILE A 140 9.91 -9.95 3.64
CA ILE A 140 9.37 -8.60 3.57
C ILE A 140 8.29 -8.53 2.48
N ASN A 141 7.13 -7.95 2.80
CA ASN A 141 6.04 -7.79 1.84
C ASN A 141 5.51 -6.34 1.83
N PRO A 142 5.85 -5.55 0.80
CA PRO A 142 5.27 -4.21 0.56
C PRO A 142 3.82 -4.30 0.03
N GLY A 143 2.93 -4.86 0.85
CA GLY A 143 1.57 -5.20 0.46
C GLY A 143 0.67 -3.98 0.27
N THR A 144 0.81 -2.94 1.08
CA THR A 144 -0.01 -1.72 0.93
C THR A 144 0.29 -1.04 -0.41
N THR A 145 1.55 -1.03 -0.82
CA THR A 145 1.97 -0.53 -2.12
C THR A 145 1.41 -1.39 -3.26
N ALA A 146 1.39 -2.71 -3.09
CA ALA A 146 0.79 -3.63 -4.06
C ALA A 146 -0.72 -3.39 -4.21
N ASP A 147 -1.45 -3.19 -3.10
CA ASP A 147 -2.89 -2.89 -3.10
C ASP A 147 -3.19 -1.61 -3.90
N ARG A 148 -2.42 -0.53 -3.66
CA ARG A 148 -2.53 0.74 -4.39
C ARG A 148 -2.27 0.56 -5.89
N VAL A 149 -1.24 -0.19 -6.28
CA VAL A 149 -0.94 -0.45 -7.70
C VAL A 149 -2.01 -1.31 -8.35
N ALA A 150 -2.58 -2.28 -7.63
CA ALA A 150 -3.70 -3.09 -8.12
C ALA A 150 -4.95 -2.21 -8.35
N ALA A 151 -5.27 -1.31 -7.42
CA ALA A 151 -6.35 -0.34 -7.58
C ALA A 151 -6.09 0.61 -8.77
N ALA A 152 -4.84 1.05 -8.94
CA ALA A 152 -4.45 1.91 -10.06
C ALA A 152 -4.58 1.20 -11.42
N LEU A 153 -4.20 -0.08 -11.49
CA LEU A 153 -4.41 -0.92 -12.68
C LEU A 153 -5.89 -1.06 -13.01
N PHE A 154 -6.75 -1.29 -12.01
CA PHE A 154 -8.20 -1.31 -12.21
C PHE A 154 -8.70 0.01 -12.82
N VAL A 155 -8.31 1.14 -12.26
CA VAL A 155 -8.67 2.47 -12.79
C VAL A 155 -8.13 2.67 -14.21
N ALA A 156 -6.89 2.26 -14.49
CA ALA A 156 -6.30 2.39 -15.81
C ALA A 156 -7.05 1.54 -16.86
N LEU A 157 -7.46 0.31 -16.50
CA LEU A 157 -8.29 -0.56 -17.35
C LEU A 157 -9.65 0.07 -17.65
N GLU A 158 -10.32 0.61 -16.63
CA GLU A 158 -11.59 1.34 -16.80
C GLU A 158 -11.43 2.61 -17.67
N ARG A 159 -10.23 3.22 -17.66
CA ARG A 159 -9.86 4.37 -18.51
C ARG A 159 -9.36 3.98 -19.89
N GLY A 160 -9.37 2.69 -20.25
CA GLY A 160 -9.08 2.21 -21.60
C GLY A 160 -7.66 1.70 -21.83
N LEU A 161 -6.93 1.34 -20.77
CA LEU A 161 -5.68 0.59 -20.91
C LEU A 161 -5.95 -0.76 -21.60
N THR A 162 -5.20 -1.06 -22.66
CA THR A 162 -5.31 -2.32 -23.41
C THR A 162 -4.13 -3.24 -23.08
N VAL A 163 -4.43 -4.52 -22.85
CA VAL A 163 -3.45 -5.59 -22.52
C VAL A 163 -3.14 -6.45 -23.73
#